data_AF-A0A6V8QR66-F1
#
_entry.id   AF-A0A6V8QR66-F1
#
_cell.length_a   1.000
_cell.length_b   1.000
_cell.length_c   1.000
_cell.angle_alpha   90.00
_cell.angle_beta   90.00
_cell.angle_gamma   90.00
#
_symmetry.space_group_name_H-M   'P 1'
#
loop_
_entity.id
_entity.type
_entity.pdbx_description
1 polymer ?
#
loop_
_entity_poly.entity_id
_entity_poly.type
_entity_poly.pdbx_seq_one_letter_code
_entity_poly.pdbx_strand_id
1 'polypeptide(L)'
;MIDMSHQFKEENLAKTKELVAYFLARGKATEAELGRIEGGEDGILDTLNLAGFMTTAEEAQQFVDAGVDLLAPTFGNVHGDYGP
;
A
#
# COMPACT_ATOMS: atom_id res chain seq x y z
N MET A 1 -5.41 7.93 -0.22
CA MET A 1 -4.62 6.69 -0.20
C MET A 1 -5.36 5.63 -0.99
N ILE A 2 -4.69 5.00 -1.95
CA ILE A 2 -5.11 3.81 -2.68
C ILE A 2 -4.43 2.64 -1.96
N ASP A 3 -5.08 2.12 -0.94
CA ASP A 3 -4.56 0.98 -0.20
C ASP A 3 -5.09 -0.33 -0.80
N MET A 4 -4.18 -1.05 -1.46
CA MET A 4 -4.43 -2.37 -2.03
C MET A 4 -3.49 -3.42 -1.41
N SER A 5 -2.90 -3.15 -0.22
CA SER A 5 -1.92 -4.04 0.43
C SER A 5 -2.53 -5.38 0.88
N HIS A 6 -3.85 -5.44 1.04
CA HIS A 6 -4.59 -6.68 1.25
C HIS A 6 -4.56 -7.63 0.04
N GLN A 7 -4.20 -7.15 -1.15
CA GLN A 7 -3.97 -7.97 -2.35
C GLN A 7 -2.52 -8.46 -2.43
N PHE A 8 -2.21 -9.39 -3.35
CA PHE A 8 -0.82 -9.73 -3.66
C PHE A 8 -0.14 -8.61 -4.44
N LYS A 9 1.20 -8.53 -4.37
CA LYS A 9 2.02 -7.44 -4.94
C LYS A 9 1.64 -7.06 -6.37
N GLU A 10 1.48 -8.04 -7.24
CA GLU A 10 1.15 -7.83 -8.66
C GLU A 10 -0.23 -7.19 -8.84
N GLU A 11 -1.21 -7.63 -8.06
CA GLU A 11 -2.57 -7.11 -8.10
C GLU A 11 -2.66 -5.72 -7.44
N ASN A 12 -1.94 -5.50 -6.33
CA ASN A 12 -1.80 -4.18 -5.72
C ASN A 12 -1.26 -3.18 -6.76
N LEU A 13 -0.13 -3.49 -7.41
CA LEU A 13 0.47 -2.61 -8.41
C LEU A 13 -0.46 -2.38 -9.61
N ALA A 14 -1.14 -3.42 -10.10
CA ALA A 14 -2.05 -3.30 -11.24
C ALA A 14 -3.25 -2.38 -10.93
N LYS A 15 -3.92 -2.60 -9.79
CA LYS A 15 -5.05 -1.76 -9.35
C LYS A 15 -4.60 -0.33 -9.03
N THR A 16 -3.44 -0.18 -8.41
CA THR A 16 -2.88 1.13 -8.11
C THR A 16 -2.63 1.93 -9.39
N LYS A 17 -2.05 1.32 -10.44
CA LYS A 17 -1.87 1.99 -11.75
C LYS A 17 -3.17 2.51 -12.35
N GLU A 18 -4.23 1.70 -12.32
CA GLU A 18 -5.56 2.10 -12.82
C GLU A 18 -6.12 3.30 -12.04
N LEU A 19 -6.07 3.24 -10.71
CA LEU A 19 -6.63 4.27 -9.84
C LEU A 19 -5.79 5.55 -9.84
N VAL A 20 -4.47 5.44 -9.93
CA VAL A 20 -3.58 6.59 -10.10
C VAL A 20 -3.96 7.37 -11.36
N ALA A 21 -4.12 6.71 -12.50
CA ALA A 21 -4.57 7.37 -13.73
C ALA A 21 -5.93 8.07 -13.55
N TYR A 22 -6.87 7.42 -12.85
CA TYR A 22 -8.17 7.99 -12.54
C TYR A 22 -8.09 9.27 -11.69
N PHE A 23 -7.26 9.29 -10.65
CA PHE A 23 -7.12 10.42 -9.73
C PHE A 23 -6.25 11.55 -10.29
N LEU A 24 -5.17 11.23 -11.01
CA LEU A 24 -4.34 12.22 -11.69
C LEU A 24 -5.13 13.02 -12.71
N ALA A 25 -6.03 12.38 -13.48
CA ALA A 25 -6.93 13.06 -14.40
C ALA A 25 -7.88 14.06 -13.71
N ARG A 26 -7.98 14.04 -12.38
CA ARG A 26 -8.81 14.93 -11.56
C ARG A 26 -7.98 15.87 -10.68
N GLY A 27 -6.67 15.94 -10.91
CA GLY A 27 -5.75 16.78 -10.13
C GLY A 27 -5.73 16.40 -8.64
N LYS A 28 -5.89 15.10 -8.33
CA LYS A 28 -5.83 14.57 -6.96
C LYS A 28 -4.52 13.82 -6.78
N ALA A 29 -3.79 14.16 -5.70
CA ALA A 29 -2.62 13.42 -5.28
C ALA A 29 -3.01 12.03 -4.76
N THR A 30 -2.08 11.10 -4.87
CA THR A 30 -2.25 9.69 -4.55
C THR A 30 -1.14 9.21 -3.62
N GLU A 31 -1.53 8.33 -2.70
CA GLU A 31 -0.62 7.61 -1.80
C GLU A 31 -0.91 6.13 -1.95
N ALA A 32 0.10 5.28 -1.99
CA ALA A 32 -0.07 3.83 -2.05
C ALA A 32 0.76 3.12 -0.99
N GLU A 33 0.17 2.10 -0.37
CA GLU A 33 0.89 1.18 0.52
C GLU A 33 1.55 0.07 -0.28
N LEU A 34 2.83 -0.13 -0.01
CA LEU A 34 3.62 -1.21 -0.57
C LEU A 34 4.03 -2.15 0.55
N GLY A 35 4.16 -3.43 0.22
CA GLY A 35 4.18 -4.43 1.28
C GLY A 35 2.78 -4.73 1.79
N ARG A 36 2.74 -5.14 3.06
CA ARG A 36 1.53 -5.25 3.87
C ARG A 36 1.90 -4.98 5.31
N ILE A 37 1.43 -3.87 5.85
CA ILE A 37 1.55 -3.55 7.27
C ILE A 37 0.61 -4.50 8.03
N GLU A 38 1.11 -5.13 9.10
CA GLU A 38 0.30 -6.02 9.94
C GLU A 38 -0.53 -5.21 10.94
N GLY A 39 -1.63 -5.80 11.42
CA GLY A 39 -2.48 -5.22 12.45
C GLY A 39 -3.81 -4.71 11.89
N GLY A 40 -4.61 -4.12 12.77
CA GLY A 40 -5.93 -3.60 12.45
C GLY A 40 -5.98 -2.08 12.55
N GLU A 41 -6.68 -1.44 11.62
CA GLU A 41 -7.07 -0.03 11.71
C GLU A 41 -8.58 0.11 11.87
N ASP A 42 -9.01 1.17 12.55
CA ASP A 42 -10.43 1.45 12.71
C ASP A 42 -11.08 1.71 11.35
N GLY A 43 -12.05 0.88 10.98
CA GLY A 43 -12.72 0.91 9.68
C GLY A 43 -12.08 0.08 8.56
N ILE A 44 -10.97 -0.63 8.81
CA ILE A 44 -10.32 -1.54 7.85
C ILE A 44 -10.41 -2.98 8.36
N LEU A 45 -10.73 -3.92 7.45
CA LEU A 45 -10.77 -5.34 7.76
C LEU A 45 -9.37 -5.84 8.14
N ASP A 46 -9.29 -6.49 9.29
CA ASP A 46 -8.05 -6.95 9.88
C ASP A 46 -7.29 -7.93 8.97
N THR A 47 -5.95 -7.84 8.96
CA THR A 47 -5.06 -8.71 8.18
C THR A 47 -4.82 -10.06 8.86
N LEU A 48 -5.61 -10.47 9.86
CA LEU A 48 -5.39 -11.63 10.76
C LEU A 48 -4.98 -12.97 10.10
N ASN A 49 -5.22 -13.18 8.81
CA ASN A 49 -4.85 -14.41 8.08
C ASN A 49 -3.83 -14.19 6.95
N LEU A 50 -3.23 -13.01 6.89
CA LEU A 50 -2.31 -12.59 5.85
C LEU A 50 -0.97 -12.25 6.50
N ALA A 51 0.08 -12.97 6.12
CA ALA A 51 1.43 -12.60 6.54
C ALA A 51 1.77 -11.20 6.00
N GLY A 52 2.35 -10.36 6.86
CA GLY A 52 3.00 -9.14 6.43
C GLY A 52 4.16 -9.47 5.49
N PHE A 53 4.46 -8.55 4.58
CA PHE A 53 5.66 -8.66 3.77
C PHE A 53 6.29 -7.28 3.61
N MET A 54 7.61 -7.25 3.77
CA MET A 54 8.40 -6.03 3.73
C MET A 54 8.45 -5.47 2.30
N THR A 55 8.47 -4.14 2.21
CA THR A 55 8.74 -3.42 0.98
C THR A 55 10.19 -3.63 0.56
N THR A 56 10.41 -3.87 -0.73
CA THR A 56 11.76 -3.82 -1.32
C THR A 56 11.96 -2.54 -2.13
N ALA A 57 13.21 -2.16 -2.39
CA ALA A 57 13.51 -0.99 -3.20
C ALA A 57 12.97 -1.14 -4.65
N GLU A 58 13.00 -2.36 -5.19
CA GLU A 58 12.46 -2.65 -6.52
C GLU A 58 10.94 -2.46 -6.55
N GLU A 59 10.23 -2.90 -5.51
CA GLU A 59 8.79 -2.67 -5.37
C GLU A 59 8.48 -1.17 -5.23
N ALA A 60 9.24 -0.43 -4.42
CA ALA A 60 9.11 1.02 -4.33
C ALA A 60 9.26 1.72 -5.68
N GLN A 61 10.27 1.33 -6.47
CA GLN A 61 10.47 1.89 -7.81
C GLN A 61 9.29 1.62 -8.73
N GLN A 62 8.69 0.42 -8.68
CA GLN A 62 7.53 0.08 -9.52
C GLN A 62 6.31 0.97 -9.25
N PHE A 63 6.10 1.37 -8.00
CA PHE A 63 5.00 2.29 -7.62
C PHE A 63 5.31 3.75 -7.97
N VAL A 64 6.58 4.17 -7.87
CA VAL A 64 7.01 5.48 -8.40
C VAL A 64 6.78 5.55 -9.90
N ASP A 65 7.17 4.50 -10.63
CA ASP A 65 6.96 4.39 -12.09
C ASP A 65 5.47 4.33 -12.46
N ALA A 66 4.61 3.90 -11.54
CA ALA A 66 3.16 3.91 -11.69
C ALA A 66 2.55 5.32 -11.55
N GLY A 67 3.33 6.32 -11.12
CA GLY A 67 2.89 7.71 -10.98
C GLY A 67 2.29 8.05 -9.62
N VAL A 68 2.56 7.25 -8.58
CA VAL A 68 2.12 7.54 -7.21
C VAL A 68 2.93 8.73 -6.64
N ASP A 69 2.27 9.64 -5.92
CA ASP A 69 2.92 10.83 -5.33
C ASP A 69 3.59 10.54 -3.98
N LEU A 70 3.01 9.64 -3.18
CA LEU A 70 3.42 9.32 -1.81
C LEU A 70 3.46 7.81 -1.59
N LEU A 71 4.47 7.33 -0.86
CA LEU A 71 4.66 5.91 -0.55
C LEU A 71 4.48 5.64 0.94
N ALA A 72 3.71 4.60 1.27
CA ALA A 72 3.61 4.04 2.62
C ALA A 72 4.34 2.68 2.65
N PRO A 73 5.66 2.66 2.92
CA PRO A 73 6.42 1.42 2.95
C PRO A 73 6.14 0.61 4.22
N THR A 74 6.17 -0.71 4.07
CA THR A 74 6.24 -1.66 5.18
C THR A 74 7.70 -1.96 5.49
N PHE A 75 8.18 -1.52 6.65
CA PHE A 75 9.59 -1.68 7.08
C PHE A 75 9.72 -2.13 8.55
N GLY A 76 8.66 -2.75 9.11
CA GLY A 76 8.58 -3.18 10.51
C GLY A 76 7.60 -2.36 11.35
N ASN A 77 6.95 -1.37 10.75
CA ASN A 77 5.79 -0.70 11.30
C ASN A 77 4.55 -1.61 11.34
N VAL A 78 3.65 -1.33 12.27
CA VAL A 78 2.43 -2.08 12.56
C VAL A 78 1.27 -1.08 12.72
N HIS A 79 0.08 -1.46 12.25
CA HIS A 79 -1.16 -0.77 12.52
C HIS A 79 -1.68 -1.11 13.92
N GLY A 80 -2.06 -0.09 14.69
CA GLY A 80 -2.56 -0.26 16.06
C GLY A 80 -1.42 -0.39 17.08
N ASP A 81 -1.60 -1.28 18.05
CA ASP A 81 -0.67 -1.44 19.17
C ASP A 81 0.52 -2.32 18.78
N TYR A 82 1.73 -1.82 19.02
CA TYR A 82 2.98 -2.55 18.78
C TYR A 82 3.21 -3.66 19.81
N GLY A 83 2.53 -3.59 20.95
CA GLY A 83 2.82 -4.46 22.08
C GLY A 83 4.08 -4.03 22.86
N PRO A 84 4.57 -4.88 23.79
CA PRO A 84 5.68 -4.58 24.69
C PRO A 84 7.07 -4.62 24.05
#